data_AF-A0A538PLD8-F1
#
_entry.id   AF-A0A538PLD8-F1
#
_cell.length_a   1.000
_cell.length_b   1.000
_cell.length_c   1.000
_cell.angle_alpha   90.00
_cell.angle_beta   90.00
_cell.angle_gamma   90.00
#
_symmetry.space_group_name_H-M   'P 1'
#
loop_
_entity.id
_entity.type
_entity.pdbx_description
1 polymer ?
#
loop_
_entity_poly.entity_id
_entity_poly.type
_entity_poly.pdbx_seq_one_letter_code
_entity_poly.pdbx_strand_id
1 'polypeptide(L)' 'MADPVRVLEDALALAVDERARIAHELIRSLEPGDDEAADALWRDEICKRVDEIEAGSAELEDWKTVRLRLEAASHK' A
#
# COMPACT_ATOMS: atom_id res chain seq x y z
N MET A 1 28.23 -10.20 -5.36
CA MET A 1 26.87 -9.65 -5.47
C MET A 1 26.13 -10.43 -6.54
N ALA A 2 24.81 -10.63 -6.41
CA ALA A 2 24.03 -11.25 -7.48
C ALA A 2 24.05 -10.37 -8.72
N ASP A 3 24.05 -10.97 -9.91
CA ASP A 3 23.88 -10.26 -11.17
C ASP A 3 22.39 -9.96 -11.39
N PRO A 4 21.96 -8.68 -11.38
CA PRO A 4 20.56 -8.32 -11.52
C PRO A 4 19.91 -8.82 -12.81
N VAL A 5 20.67 -8.88 -13.92
CA VAL A 5 20.16 -9.35 -15.21
C VAL A 5 19.83 -10.82 -15.13
N ARG A 6 20.77 -11.63 -14.62
CA ARG A 6 20.56 -13.08 -14.45
C ARG A 6 19.42 -13.39 -13.48
N VAL A 7 19.31 -12.65 -12.37
CA VAL A 7 18.21 -12.81 -11.40
C VAL A 7 16.85 -12.53 -12.05
N LEU A 8 16.77 -11.50 -12.90
CA LEU A 8 15.54 -11.18 -13.62
C LEU A 8 15.20 -12.27 -14.65
N GLU A 9 16.18 -12.72 -15.43
CA GLU A 9 16.00 -13.81 -16.41
C GLU A 9 15.49 -15.10 -15.73
N ASP A 10 16.15 -15.50 -14.64
CA ASP A 10 15.77 -16.68 -13.85
C ASP A 10 14.34 -16.53 -13.29
N ALA A 11 13.99 -15.36 -12.75
CA ALA A 11 12.64 -15.11 -12.22
C ALA A 11 11.58 -15.13 -13.33
N LEU A 12 11.85 -14.56 -14.51
CA LEU A 12 10.91 -14.54 -15.63
C LEU A 12 10.67 -15.93 -16.23
N ALA A 13 11.58 -16.88 -16.06
CA ALA A 13 11.44 -18.26 -16.52
C ALA A 13 10.51 -19.12 -15.64
N LEU A 14 10.15 -18.66 -14.44
CA LEU A 14 9.30 -19.41 -13.50
C LEU A 14 7.81 -19.42 -13.88
N ALA A 15 7.03 -20.29 -13.24
CA ALA A 15 5.58 -20.28 -13.35
C ALA A 15 4.98 -18.97 -12.81
N VAL A 16 3.79 -18.59 -13.29
CA VAL A 16 3.12 -17.32 -12.95
C VAL A 16 3.06 -17.09 -11.43
N ASP A 17 2.69 -18.12 -10.69
CA ASP A 17 2.48 -18.12 -9.26
C ASP A 17 3.79 -17.91 -8.48
N GLU A 18 4.88 -18.51 -8.96
CA GLU A 18 6.22 -18.31 -8.41
C GLU A 18 6.74 -16.91 -8.70
N ARG A 19 6.49 -16.38 -9.91
CA ARG A 19 6.81 -14.98 -10.25
C ARG A 19 6.06 -14.00 -9.37
N ALA A 20 4.77 -14.24 -9.14
CA ALA A 20 3.95 -13.40 -8.27
C ALA A 20 4.49 -13.40 -6.83
N ARG A 21 4.93 -14.56 -6.34
CA ARG A 21 5.57 -14.67 -5.02
C ARG A 21 6.87 -13.87 -4.95
N ILE A 22 7.77 -14.00 -5.93
CA ILE A 22 9.03 -13.25 -5.94
C ILE A 22 8.77 -11.75 -6.01
N ALA A 23 7.84 -11.32 -6.87
CA ALA A 23 7.46 -9.91 -6.97
C ALA A 23 6.93 -9.36 -5.63
N HIS A 24 6.07 -10.11 -4.95
CA HIS A 24 5.56 -9.73 -3.63
C HIS A 24 6.69 -9.56 -2.60
N GLU A 25 7.60 -10.53 -2.49
CA GLU A 25 8.71 -10.47 -1.53
C GLU A 25 9.69 -9.33 -1.85
N LEU A 26 9.98 -9.08 -3.13
CA LEU A 26 10.82 -7.96 -3.55
C LEU A 26 10.18 -6.62 -3.20
N ILE A 27 8.89 -6.42 -3.50
CA ILE A 27 8.16 -5.20 -3.13
C ILE A 27 8.18 -5.01 -1.61
N ARG A 28 7.87 -6.06 -0.86
CA ARG A 28 7.89 -6.05 0.61
C ARG A 28 9.28 -5.72 1.17
N SER A 29 10.35 -6.15 0.51
CA SER A 29 11.72 -5.81 0.93
C SER A 29 12.09 -4.33 0.73
N LEU A 30 11.35 -3.61 -0.10
CA LEU A 30 11.53 -2.17 -0.33
C LEU A 30 10.79 -1.32 0.70
N GLU A 31 9.83 -1.90 1.41
CA GLU A 31 9.17 -1.21 2.52
C GLU A 31 10.23 -0.97 3.60
N PRO A 32 10.47 0.30 4.00
CA PRO A 32 11.30 0.56 5.16
C PRO A 32 10.69 -0.21 6.32
N GLY A 33 11.51 -1.00 7.03
CA GLY A 33 11.02 -1.81 8.15
C GLY A 33 10.23 -0.96 9.14
N ASP A 34 9.23 -1.56 9.79
CA ASP A 34 8.24 -0.92 10.67
C ASP A 34 8.72 0.43 11.22
N ASP A 35 8.28 1.51 10.57
CA ASP A 35 8.53 2.85 11.05
C ASP A 35 7.58 3.07 12.23
N GLU A 36 8.01 2.65 13.42
CA GLU A 36 7.23 2.76 14.66
C GLU A 36 6.73 4.19 14.89
N ALA A 37 7.44 5.20 14.37
CA ALA A 37 7.00 6.59 14.42
C ALA A 37 5.86 6.86 13.43
N ALA A 38 5.94 6.35 12.20
CA ALA A 38 4.81 6.39 11.25
C ALA A 38 3.57 5.69 11.83
N ASP A 39 3.74 4.51 12.42
CA ASP A 39 2.64 3.77 13.06
C ASP A 39 2.01 4.52 14.24
N ALA A 40 2.85 5.20 15.04
CA ALA A 40 2.36 6.05 16.12
C ALA A 40 1.54 7.24 15.59
N LEU A 41 2.06 7.92 14.57
CA LEU A 41 1.37 9.04 13.93
C LEU A 41 0.05 8.61 13.26
N TRP A 42 0.01 7.42 12.66
CA TRP A 42 -1.20 6.85 12.09
C TRP A 42 -2.25 6.52 13.17
N ARG A 43 -1.82 5.93 14.29
CA ARG A 43 -2.73 5.68 15.42
C ARG A 43 -3.32 6.97 15.97
N ASP A 44 -2.50 8.00 16.16
CA ASP A 44 -2.95 9.30 16.66
C ASP A 44 -3.96 9.95 15.69
N GLU A 45 -3.69 9.91 14.38
CA GLU A 45 -4.60 10.44 13.36
C GLU A 45 -5.92 9.65 13.29
N ILE A 46 -5.90 8.32 13.45
CA ILE A 46 -7.13 7.51 13.50
C ILE A 46 -7.98 7.92 14.70
N CYS A 47 -7.39 8.01 15.90
CA CYS A 47 -8.10 8.44 17.10
C CYS A 47 -8.71 9.83 16.90
N LYS A 48 -7.93 10.79 16.40
CA LYS A 48 -8.40 12.14 16.10
C LYS A 48 -9.61 12.14 15.13
N ARG A 49 -9.56 11.36 14.05
CA ARG A 49 -10.68 11.28 13.09
C ARG A 49 -11.92 10.63 13.68
N VAL A 50 -11.76 9.63 14.54
CA VAL A 50 -12.89 9.04 15.28
C VAL A 50 -13.54 10.11 16.16
N ASP A 51 -12.74 10.86 16.92
CA ASP A 51 -13.26 11.94 17.78
C ASP A 51 -14.00 13.02 16.97
N GLU A 52 -13.47 13.43 15.81
CA GLU A 52 -14.12 14.39 14.92
C GLU A 52 -15.45 13.88 14.35
N ILE A 53 -15.55 12.57 14.07
CA ILE A 53 -16.79 11.93 13.63
C ILE A 53 -17.81 11.90 14.76
N GLU A 54 -17.40 11.47 15.95
CA GLU A 54 -18.27 11.39 17.13
C GLU A 54 -18.76 12.77 17.59
N ALA A 55 -17.91 13.80 17.47
CA ALA A 55 -18.27 15.20 17.74
C ALA A 55 -19.14 15.82 16.63
N GLY A 56 -19.29 15.16 15.48
CA GLY A 56 -20.01 15.68 14.31
C GLY A 56 -19.32 16.86 13.63
N SER A 57 -18.01 17.05 13.87
CA SER A 57 -17.20 18.11 13.24
C SER A 57 -16.52 17.65 11.96
N ALA A 58 -16.48 16.34 11.69
CA ALA A 58 -15.91 15.80 10.47
C ALA A 58 -16.80 16.08 9.24
N GLU A 59 -16.18 16.54 8.15
CA GLU A 59 -16.81 16.53 6.83
C GLU A 59 -16.70 15.13 6.22
N LEU A 60 -17.85 14.49 5.98
CA LEU A 60 -17.91 13.13 5.45
C LEU A 60 -18.34 13.12 3.98
N GLU A 61 -17.68 12.28 3.18
CA GLU A 61 -18.05 12.00 1.79
C GLU A 61 -18.49 10.53 1.67
N ASP A 62 -19.50 10.26 0.84
CA ASP A 62 -19.97 8.89 0.60
C ASP A 62 -18.88 8.04 -0.08
N TRP A 63 -18.67 6.84 0.43
CA TRP A 63 -17.64 5.92 -0.07
C TRP A 63 -17.78 5.60 -1.56
N LYS A 64 -19.01 5.50 -2.09
CA LYS A 64 -19.21 5.21 -3.52
C LYS A 64 -18.67 6.35 -4.38
N THR A 65 -18.86 7.59 -3.96
CA THR A 65 -18.33 8.77 -4.65
C THR A 65 -16.80 8.76 -4.66
N VAL A 66 -16.18 8.52 -3.49
CA VAL A 66 -14.72 8.46 -3.36
C VAL A 66 -14.13 7.34 -4.21
N ARG A 67 -14.73 6.13 -4.16
CA ARG A 67 -14.25 4.97 -4.91
C ARG A 67 -14.27 5.21 -6.42
N LEU A 68 -15.37 5.77 -6.95
CA LEU A 68 -15.47 6.10 -8.39
C LEU A 68 -14.37 7.08 -8.82
N ARG A 69 -14.05 8.07 -7.98
CA ARG A 69 -12.98 9.03 -8.25
C ARG A 69 -11.60 8.37 -8.29
N LEU A 70 -11.31 7.45 -7.36
CA LEU A 70 -10.06 6.69 -7.32
C LEU A 70 -9.90 5.76 -8.53
N GLU A 71 -10.96 5.04 -8.89
CA GLU A 71 -10.99 4.16 -10.06
C GLU A 71 -10.76 4.95 -11.36
N ALA A 72 -11.35 6.15 -11.48
CA ALA A 72 -11.09 7.02 -12.63
C ALA A 72 -9.63 7.54 -12.67
N ALA A 73 -9.01 7.77 -11.51
CA ALA A 73 -7.64 8.26 -11.40
C ALA A 73 -6.57 7.19 -11.69
N SER A 74 -6.86 5.91 -11.42
CA SER A 74 -5.93 4.80 -11.64
C SER A 74 -5.79 4.35 -13.10
N HIS A 75 -6.55 4.94 -14.03
CA HIS A 75 -6.52 4.66 -15.47
C HIS A 75 -5.80 5.74 -16.31
N LYS A 76 -5.01 6.61 -15.67
CA LYS A 76 -4.11 7.58 -16.31
C LYS A 76 -2.65 7.18 -16.09
#